data_AF-A0A6P0VAC2-F1
#
_entry.id   AF-A0A6P0VAC2-F1
#
_cell.length_a   1.000
_cell.length_b   1.000
_cell.length_c   1.000
_cell.angle_alpha   90.00
_cell.angle_beta   90.00
_cell.angle_gamma   90.00
#
_symmetry.space_group_name_H-M   'P 1'
#
loop_
_entity.id
_entity.type
_entity.pdbx_description
1 polymer ?
#
loop_
_entity_poly.entity_id
_entity_poly.type
_entity_poly.pdbx_seq_one_letter_code
_entity_poly.pdbx_strand_id
1 'polypeptide(L)'
;MIDQLPITRQTLWLRVLGKGETQRQAVSELEKLPAGEPLREEILELMAKWHISLQKSENLTQEAQELLMNLSSAYLQWREETLQQGRQQGRQEGTLD
;
A
#
# COMPACT_ATOMS: atom_id res chain seq x y z
N MET A 1 13.45 3.97 17.31
CA MET A 1 12.03 3.56 17.12
C MET A 1 11.65 3.95 15.70
N ILE A 2 10.94 3.11 14.95
CA ILE A 2 10.52 3.43 13.57
C ILE A 2 9.75 4.76 13.52
N ASP A 3 9.00 5.04 14.59
CA ASP A 3 8.20 6.26 14.78
C ASP A 3 9.03 7.54 15.02
N GLN A 4 10.36 7.46 15.01
CA GLN A 4 11.27 8.59 15.14
C GLN A 4 12.17 8.77 13.91
N LEU A 5 11.94 8.01 12.84
CA LEU A 5 12.71 8.15 11.62
C LEU A 5 12.43 9.52 10.96
N PRO A 6 13.46 10.17 10.39
CA PRO A 6 13.30 11.47 9.76
C PRO A 6 12.37 11.38 8.54
N ILE A 7 11.54 12.40 8.31
CA ILE A 7 10.59 12.42 7.18
C ILE A 7 11.38 12.63 5.88
N THR A 8 11.78 11.53 5.27
CA THR A 8 12.55 11.49 4.01
C THR A 8 12.08 10.31 3.15
N ARG A 9 12.32 10.39 1.84
CA ARG A 9 12.02 9.31 0.90
C ARG A 9 12.74 7.99 1.24
N GLN A 10 13.98 8.06 1.72
CA GLN A 10 14.81 6.90 2.08
C GLN A 10 14.24 6.10 3.26
N THR A 11 13.51 6.77 4.15
CA THR A 11 12.88 6.15 5.33
C THR A 11 11.42 5.79 5.11
N LEU A 12 10.83 6.17 3.98
CA LEU A 12 9.39 6.04 3.73
C LEU A 12 8.94 4.59 3.92
N TRP A 13 9.68 3.63 3.35
CA TRP A 13 9.37 2.21 3.45
C TRP A 13 9.34 1.72 4.91
N LEU A 14 10.26 2.19 5.76
CA LEU A 14 10.27 1.85 7.19
C LEU A 14 9.10 2.50 7.92
N ARG A 15 8.80 3.76 7.62
CA ARG A 15 7.73 4.52 8.31
C ARG A 15 6.34 3.97 7.98
N VAL A 16 6.13 3.37 6.81
CA VAL A 16 4.91 2.62 6.47
C VAL A 16 4.71 1.39 7.40
N LEU A 17 5.79 0.81 7.92
CA LEU A 17 5.75 -0.27 8.91
C LEU A 17 5.62 0.24 10.36
N GLY A 18 5.62 1.56 10.56
CA GLY A 18 5.42 2.21 11.86
C GLY A 18 3.98 2.10 12.34
N LYS A 19 3.64 2.88 13.37
CA LYS A 19 2.31 2.86 13.99
C LYS A 19 1.73 4.26 14.12
N GLY A 20 0.42 4.34 14.28
CA GLY A 20 -0.30 5.59 14.51
C GLY A 20 0.02 6.66 13.47
N GLU A 21 0.46 7.84 13.94
CA GLU A 21 0.65 9.01 13.08
C GLU A 21 1.80 8.87 12.09
N THR A 22 2.91 8.24 12.48
CA THR A 22 4.04 8.01 11.58
C THR A 22 3.61 7.22 10.35
N GLN A 23 2.80 6.18 10.58
CA GLN A 23 2.28 5.36 9.51
C GLN A 23 1.28 6.13 8.65
N ARG A 24 0.30 6.82 9.24
CA ARG A 24 -0.67 7.63 8.49
C ARG A 24 0.02 8.65 7.59
N GLN A 25 1.03 9.34 8.11
CA GLN A 25 1.81 10.30 7.34
C GLN A 25 2.56 9.60 6.19
N ALA A 26 3.21 8.47 6.46
CA ALA A 26 3.94 7.71 5.45
C ALA A 26 3.03 7.17 4.35
N VAL A 27 1.81 6.72 4.68
CA VAL A 27 0.80 6.33 3.69
C VAL A 27 0.39 7.52 2.83
N SER A 28 0.14 8.70 3.43
CA SER A 28 -0.18 9.91 2.66
C SER A 28 0.98 10.37 1.75
N GLU A 29 2.24 10.21 2.18
CA GLU A 29 3.41 10.46 1.33
C GLU A 29 3.49 9.49 0.16
N LEU A 30 3.25 8.19 0.42
CA LEU A 30 3.23 7.14 -0.60
C LEU A 30 2.16 7.41 -1.68
N GLU A 31 0.96 7.81 -1.27
CA GLU A 31 -0.15 8.14 -2.19
C GLU A 31 0.17 9.31 -3.13
N LYS A 32 1.08 10.21 -2.72
CA LYS A 32 1.52 11.35 -3.53
C LYS A 32 2.64 11.01 -4.51
N LEU A 33 3.24 9.82 -4.41
CA LEU A 33 4.24 9.39 -5.38
C LEU A 33 3.59 9.12 -6.74
N PRO A 34 4.28 9.42 -7.86
CA PRO A 34 3.76 9.15 -9.19
C PRO A 34 3.45 7.66 -9.40
N ALA A 35 2.37 7.38 -10.14
CA ALA A 35 2.13 6.03 -10.66
C ALA A 35 3.30 5.60 -11.58
N GLY A 36 3.65 4.32 -11.58
CA GLY A 36 4.83 3.81 -12.29
C GLY A 36 6.15 3.98 -11.55
N GLU A 37 6.17 4.63 -10.38
CA GLU A 37 7.37 4.66 -9.54
C GLU A 37 7.59 3.29 -8.87
N PRO A 38 8.74 2.61 -9.08
CA PRO A 38 8.96 1.25 -8.55
C PRO A 38 8.80 1.15 -7.04
N LEU A 39 9.36 2.12 -6.29
CA LEU A 39 9.24 2.15 -4.83
C LEU A 39 7.78 2.25 -4.37
N ARG A 40 6.95 3.02 -5.09
CA ARG A 40 5.53 3.17 -4.77
C ARG A 40 4.80 1.86 -5.01
N GLU A 41 5.03 1.22 -6.15
CA GLU A 41 4.39 -0.04 -6.53
C GLU A 41 4.72 -1.16 -5.56
N GLU A 42 6.00 -1.31 -5.20
CA GLU A 42 6.46 -2.30 -4.22
C GLU A 42 5.82 -2.12 -2.84
N ILE A 43 5.78 -0.87 -2.34
CA ILE A 43 5.18 -0.60 -1.03
C ILE A 43 3.66 -0.80 -1.06
N LEU A 44 2.97 -0.37 -2.13
CA LEU A 44 1.52 -0.57 -2.27
C LEU A 44 1.15 -2.05 -2.31
N GLU A 45 1.92 -2.87 -3.03
CA GLU A 45 1.71 -4.32 -3.07
C GLU A 45 1.90 -4.96 -1.68
N LEU A 46 2.96 -4.58 -0.96
CA LEU A 46 3.21 -5.05 0.40
C LEU A 46 2.06 -4.67 1.35
N MET A 47 1.59 -3.42 1.29
CA MET A 47 0.47 -2.94 2.08
C MET A 47 -0.83 -3.68 1.75
N ALA A 48 -1.09 -3.96 0.47
CA ALA A 48 -2.25 -4.74 0.04
C ALA A 48 -2.19 -6.17 0.58
N LYS A 49 -1.03 -6.83 0.51
CA LYS A 49 -0.81 -8.16 1.10
C LYS A 49 -1.07 -8.16 2.60
N TRP A 50 -0.58 -7.14 3.31
CA TRP A 50 -0.79 -7.02 4.74
C TRP A 50 -2.28 -6.79 5.08
N HIS A 51 -2.95 -5.88 4.39
CA HIS A 51 -4.38 -5.62 4.53
C HIS A 51 -5.19 -6.91 4.35
N ILE A 52 -4.96 -7.66 3.27
CA ILE A 52 -5.62 -8.95 3.01
C ILE A 52 -5.35 -9.96 4.13
N SER A 53 -4.12 -10.02 4.65
CA SER A 53 -3.76 -10.91 5.75
C SER A 53 -4.50 -10.54 7.05
N LEU A 54 -4.65 -9.25 7.34
CA LEU A 54 -5.37 -8.77 8.52
C LEU A 54 -6.86 -9.08 8.42
N GLN A 55 -7.48 -8.91 7.24
CA GLN A 55 -8.89 -9.23 7.03
C GLN A 55 -9.25 -10.70 7.30
N LYS A 56 -8.28 -11.61 7.17
CA LYS A 56 -8.46 -13.05 7.43
C LYS A 56 -8.31 -13.41 8.91
N SER A 57 -7.92 -12.48 9.77
CA SER A 57 -7.72 -12.74 11.19
C SER A 57 -9.04 -12.74 11.96
N GLU A 58 -9.29 -13.77 12.76
CA GLU A 58 -10.53 -13.90 13.55
C GLU A 58 -10.54 -12.99 14.80
N ASN A 59 -9.37 -12.64 15.33
CA ASN A 59 -9.22 -11.89 16.57
C ASN A 59 -8.23 -10.72 16.39
N LEU A 60 -8.70 -9.66 15.73
CA LEU A 60 -7.92 -8.43 15.56
C LEU A 60 -7.82 -7.66 16.89
N THR A 61 -6.61 -7.25 17.24
CA THR A 61 -6.41 -6.24 18.28
C THR A 61 -6.92 -4.89 17.80
N GLN A 62 -7.20 -3.96 18.72
CA GLN A 62 -7.58 -2.59 18.36
C GLN A 62 -6.55 -1.92 17.45
N GLU A 63 -5.25 -2.17 17.72
CA GLU A 63 -4.16 -1.68 16.89
C GLU A 63 -4.20 -2.27 15.47
N ALA A 64 -4.48 -3.56 15.33
CA ALA A 64 -4.62 -4.20 14.03
C ALA A 64 -5.86 -3.72 13.27
N GLN A 65 -6.93 -3.35 13.98
CA GLN A 65 -8.13 -2.75 13.40
C GLN A 65 -7.87 -1.32 12.89
N GLU A 66 -7.16 -0.49 13.67
CA GLU A 66 -6.74 0.85 13.23
C GLU A 66 -5.81 0.76 12.01
N LEU A 67 -4.87 -0.17 12.04
CA LEU A 67 -4.00 -0.47 10.91
C LEU A 67 -4.80 -0.86 9.67
N LEU A 68 -5.78 -1.76 9.79
CA LEU A 68 -6.63 -2.16 8.67
C LEU A 68 -7.36 -0.95 8.05
N MET A 69 -7.88 -0.03 8.88
CA MET A 69 -8.50 1.21 8.41
C MET A 69 -7.48 2.11 7.68
N ASN A 70 -6.29 2.29 8.25
CA ASN A 70 -5.23 3.10 7.64
C ASN A 70 -4.74 2.55 6.29
N LEU A 71 -4.69 1.22 6.13
CA LEU A 71 -4.26 0.57 4.90
C LEU A 71 -5.35 0.50 3.81
N SER A 72 -6.60 0.83 4.13
CA SER A 72 -7.74 0.65 3.20
C SER A 72 -7.58 1.45 1.91
N SER A 73 -7.10 2.70 1.99
CA SER A 73 -6.88 3.55 0.81
C SER A 73 -5.82 2.98 -0.12
N ALA A 74 -4.66 2.63 0.44
CA ALA A 74 -3.56 2.00 -0.31
C ALA A 74 -3.98 0.68 -0.98
N TYR A 75 -4.77 -0.15 -0.28
CA TYR A 75 -5.30 -1.38 -0.85
C TYR A 75 -6.22 -1.11 -2.06
N LEU A 76 -7.14 -0.16 -1.95
CA LEU A 76 -8.06 0.18 -3.04
C LEU A 76 -7.30 0.72 -4.26
N GLN A 77 -6.30 1.56 -4.04
CA GLN A 77 -5.45 2.09 -5.09
C GLN A 77 -4.68 0.98 -5.81
N TRP A 78 -3.99 0.11 -5.06
CA TRP A 78 -3.28 -1.03 -5.62
C TRP A 78 -4.21 -1.94 -6.45
N ARG A 79 -5.41 -2.22 -5.94
CA ARG A 79 -6.41 -3.06 -6.62
C ARG A 79 -6.86 -2.44 -7.94
N GLU A 80 -7.21 -1.15 -7.96
CA GLU A 80 -7.68 -0.50 -9.19
C GLU A 80 -6.57 -0.43 -10.24
N GLU A 81 -5.34 -0.10 -9.84
CA GLU A 81 -4.19 -0.05 -10.74
C GLU A 81 -3.89 -1.44 -11.34
N THR A 82 -3.90 -2.47 -10.51
CA THR A 82 -3.68 -3.86 -10.95
C THR A 82 -4.78 -4.31 -11.93
N LEU A 83 -6.04 -3.96 -11.67
CA LEU A 83 -7.14 -4.26 -12.58
C LEU A 83 -7.03 -3.50 -13.90
N GLN A 84 -6.58 -2.24 -13.87
CA GLN A 84 -6.35 -1.45 -15.09
C GLN A 84 -5.23 -2.04 -15.94
N GLN A 85 -4.11 -2.43 -15.32
CA GLN A 85 -3.01 -3.10 -16.00
C GLN A 85 -3.48 -4.40 -16.65
N GLY A 86 -4.22 -5.25 -15.93
CA GLY A 86 -4.80 -6.48 -16.48
C GLY A 86 -5.73 -6.22 -17.67
N ARG A 87 -6.57 -5.18 -17.62
CA ARG A 87 -7.43 -4.77 -18.76
C ARG A 87 -6.62 -4.28 -19.97
N GLN A 88 -5.47 -3.65 -19.75
CA GLN A 88 -4.61 -3.20 -20.84
C GLN A 88 -3.87 -4.39 -21.47
N GLN A 89 -3.30 -5.27 -20.65
CA GLN A 89 -2.60 -6.46 -21.12
C GLN A 89 -3.54 -7.39 -21.91
N GLY A 90 -4.74 -7.69 -21.40
CA GLY A 90 -5.70 -8.53 -22.11
C GLY A 90 -6.15 -7.95 -23.46
N ARG A 91 -6.23 -6.61 -23.58
CA ARG A 91 -6.49 -5.96 -24.88
C ARG A 91 -5.32 -6.11 -25.84
N GLN A 92 -4.09 -5.98 -25.35
CA GLN A 92 -2.89 -6.13 -26.17
C GLN A 92 -2.75 -7.57 -26.67
N GLU A 93 -2.90 -8.55 -25.79
CA GLU A 93 -2.85 -9.98 -26.13
C GLU A 93 -3.92 -10.35 -27.16
N GLY A 94 -5.17 -9.92 -26.96
CA GLY A 94 -6.25 -10.19 -27.92
C GLY A 94 -6.17 -9.41 -29.25
N THR A 95 -5.24 -8.46 -29.39
CA THR A 95 -4.97 -7.76 -30.67
C THR A 95 -3.79 -8.41 -31.42
N LEU A 96 -3.03 -9.29 -30.75
CA LEU A 96 -1.91 -10.04 -31.32
C LEU A 96 -2.32 -11.40 -31.89
N ASP A 97 -3.56 -11.84 -31.63
CA ASP A 97 -4.23 -13.03 -32.19
C ASP A 97 -5.04 -12.69 -33.45
#